data_AF-A0A7J0B4Q6-F1
#
_entry.id   AF-A0A7J0B4Q6-F1
#
_cell.length_a   1.000
_cell.length_b   1.000
_cell.length_c   1.000
_cell.angle_alpha   90.00
_cell.angle_beta   90.00
_cell.angle_gamma   90.00
#
_symmetry.space_group_name_H-M   'P 1'
#
loop_
_entity.id
_entity.type
_entity.pdbx_description
1 polymer ?
#
loop_
_entity_poly.entity_id
_entity_poly.type
_entity_poly.pdbx_seq_one_letter_code
_entity_poly.pdbx_strand_id
1 'polypeptide(L)' 'MREVNPQETTSAYAFDMCMTVPMRTMPFSKTLGVLRIVRVSKEKYLKFNMLMCRGVD' A
#
# COMPACT_ATOMS: atom_id res chain seq x y z
N MET A 1 6.48 10.76 15.85
CA MET A 1 5.21 11.07 15.16
C MET A 1 5.02 12.59 15.23
N ARG A 2 4.61 13.25 14.15
CA ARG A 2 4.26 14.69 14.19
C ARG A 2 2.75 14.80 14.00
N GLU A 3 2.10 15.55 14.87
CA GLU A 3 0.69 15.87 14.69
C GLU A 3 0.57 16.91 13.58
N VAL A 4 -0.34 16.66 12.65
CA VAL A 4 -0.62 17.54 11.51
C VAL A 4 -2.11 17.82 11.54
N ASN A 5 -2.47 19.11 11.50
CA ASN A 5 -3.86 19.52 11.37
C ASN A 5 -4.33 19.31 9.92
N PRO A 6 -5.29 18.40 9.65
CA PRO A 6 -5.72 18.11 8.28
C PRO A 6 -6.36 19.33 7.58
N GLN A 7 -6.92 20.27 8.34
CA GLN A 7 -7.56 21.50 7.82
C GLN A 7 -6.57 22.48 7.19
N GLU A 8 -5.29 22.42 7.58
CA GLU A 8 -4.23 23.28 7.04
C GLU A 8 -3.58 22.67 5.79
N THR A 9 -4.00 21.47 5.38
CA THR A 9 -3.46 20.77 4.21
C THR A 9 -4.38 20.88 3.00
N THR A 10 -3.80 20.76 1.81
CA THR A 10 -4.57 20.67 0.56
C THR A 10 -5.54 19.47 0.52
N SER A 11 -5.35 18.47 1.39
CA SER A 11 -6.17 17.27 1.47
C SER A 11 -7.34 17.36 2.47
N ALA A 12 -7.63 18.55 3.04
CA ALA A 12 -8.69 18.75 4.03
C ALA A 12 -10.07 18.20 3.58
N TYR A 13 -10.43 18.43 2.31
CA TYR A 13 -11.68 17.95 1.73
C TYR A 13 -11.76 16.41 1.68
N ALA A 14 -10.70 15.74 1.24
CA ALA A 14 -10.66 14.28 1.18
C ALA A 14 -10.67 13.66 2.59
N PHE A 15 -10.07 14.34 3.58
CA PHE A 15 -10.13 13.94 4.98
C PHE A 15 -11.56 14.01 5.54
N ASP A 16 -12.25 15.13 5.33
CA ASP A 16 -13.65 15.32 5.77
C ASP A 16 -14.59 14.29 5.14
N MET A 17 -14.42 14.01 3.84
CA MET A 17 -15.13 12.92 3.15
C MET A 17 -14.87 11.55 3.76
N CYS A 18 -13.63 11.23 4.11
CA CYS A 18 -13.29 9.94 4.73
C CYS A 18 -13.84 9.80 6.16
N MET A 19 -14.00 10.91 6.89
CA MET A 19 -14.53 10.92 8.25
C MET A 19 -16.06 10.85 8.30
N THR A 20 -16.73 11.41 7.30
CA THR A 20 -18.19 11.49 7.22
C THR A 20 -18.84 10.29 6.53
N VAL A 21 -18.13 9.66 5.59
CA VAL A 21 -18.64 8.47 4.89
C VAL A 21 -18.22 7.23 5.69
N PRO A 22 -19.15 6.31 6.04
CA PRO A 22 -18.77 5.04 6.64
C PRO A 22 -17.81 4.38 5.67
N MET A 23 -16.57 4.21 6.12
CA MET A 23 -15.43 3.82 5.31
C MET A 23 -15.82 2.64 4.41
N ARG A 24 -16.21 2.91 3.17
CA ARG A 24 -16.33 1.86 2.17
C ARG A 24 -14.92 1.63 1.73
N THR A 25 -14.19 0.81 2.49
CA THR A 25 -12.95 0.22 2.00
C THR A 25 -13.34 -0.46 0.70
N MET A 26 -13.03 0.19 -0.42
CA MET A 26 -13.24 -0.40 -1.72
C MET A 26 -11.98 -1.20 -2.00
N PRO A 27 -12.03 -2.54 -1.92
CA PRO A 27 -10.84 -3.33 -2.17
C PRO A 27 -10.42 -3.13 -3.62
N PHE A 28 -9.23 -2.56 -3.83
CA PHE A 28 -8.62 -2.46 -5.15
C PHE A 28 -7.80 -3.72 -5.41
N SER A 29 -8.23 -4.53 -6.37
CA SER A 29 -7.42 -5.64 -6.89
C SER A 29 -6.54 -5.14 -8.03
N LYS A 30 -5.22 -5.34 -7.92
CA LYS A 30 -4.26 -5.11 -9.02
C LYS A 30 -3.42 -6.36 -9.24
N THR A 31 -3.19 -6.70 -10.50
CA THR A 31 -2.29 -7.79 -10.88
C THR A 31 -0.87 -7.25 -10.96
N LEU A 32 0.04 -7.80 -10.15
CA LEU A 32 1.44 -7.44 -10.14
C LEU A 32 2.27 -8.50 -10.87
N GLY A 33 3.17 -8.09 -11.76
CA GLY A 33 4.09 -8.99 -12.44
C GLY A 33 5.22 -9.46 -11.52
N VAL A 34 5.17 -10.72 -11.07
CA VAL A 34 6.10 -11.26 -10.06
C VAL A 34 7.31 -12.03 -10.64
N LEU A 35 7.52 -11.99 -11.96
CA LEU A 35 8.57 -12.80 -12.63
C LEU A 35 9.98 -12.56 -12.06
N ARG A 36 10.32 -11.29 -11.77
CA ARG A 36 11.60 -10.92 -11.15
C ARG A 36 11.76 -11.49 -9.74
N ILE A 37 10.68 -11.47 -8.95
CA ILE A 37 10.65 -11.98 -7.58
C ILE A 37 10.83 -13.50 -7.57
N VAL A 38 10.15 -14.20 -8.49
CA VAL A 38 10.27 -15.66 -8.65
C VAL A 38 11.70 -16.05 -9.05
N ARG A 39 12.31 -15.31 -9.97
CA ARG A 39 13.71 -15.56 -10.38
C ARG A 39 14.68 -15.42 -9.21
N VAL A 40 14.61 -14.32 -8.47
CA VAL A 40 15.48 -14.09 -7.30
C VAL A 40 15.23 -15.10 -6.17
N SER A 41 13.97 -15.50 -5.96
CA SER A 41 13.60 -16.54 -5.00
C SER A 41 14.32 -17.86 -5.30
N LYS A 42 14.40 -18.25 -6.58
CA LYS A 42 15.10 -19.46 -7.04
C LYS A 42 16.62 -19.32 -6.99
N GLU A 43 17.18 -18.19 -7.42
CA GLU A 43 18.63 -17.95 -7.44
C GLU A 43 19.23 -17.87 -6.03
N LYS A 44 18.49 -17.31 -5.07
CA LYS A 44 18.99 -17.05 -3.70
C LYS A 44 18.40 -17.99 -2.64
N TYR A 45 17.57 -18.96 -3.04
CA TYR A 45 16.87 -19.88 -2.13
C TYR A 45 16.08 -19.16 -1.01
N LEU A 46 15.51 -18.00 -1.33
CA LEU A 46 14.72 -17.19 -0.39
C LEU A 46 13.23 -17.48 -0.58
N LYS A 47 12.47 -17.51 0.53
CA LYS A 47 11.02 -17.71 0.47
C LYS A 47 10.36 -16.56 -0.28
N PHE A 48 9.49 -16.88 -1.25
CA PHE A 48 8.78 -15.89 -2.08
C PHE A 48 8.05 -14.81 -1.25
N ASN A 49 7.40 -15.20 -0.14
CA ASN A 49 6.71 -14.26 0.75
C ASN A 49 7.64 -13.17 1.33
N MET A 50 8.89 -13.51 1.67
CA MET A 50 9.85 -12.53 2.18
C MET A 50 10.23 -11.48 1.13
N LEU A 51 10.29 -11.88 -0.14
CA LEU A 51 10.60 -10.97 -1.24
C LEU A 51 9.39 -10.13 -1.66
N MET A 52 8.17 -10.68 -1.54
CA MET A 52 6.92 -9.93 -1.76
C MET A 52 6.76 -8.80 -0.74
N CYS A 53 6.97 -9.05 0.56
CA CYS A 53 6.85 -8.02 1.60
C CYS A 53 7.87 -6.89 1.46
N ARG A 54 8.96 -7.10 0.73
CA ARG A 54 9.98 -6.09 0.46
C ARG A 54 9.70 -5.26 -0.80
N GLY A 55 8.88 -5.76 -1.73
CA GLY A 55 8.61 -5.12 -3.02
C GLY A 55 7.29 -4.36 -3.11
N VAL A 56 6.55 -4.26 -2.00
CA VAL A 56 5.35 -3.43 -1.88
C VAL A 56 5.80 -2.08 -1.32
N ASP A 57 6.17 -1.18 -2.23
CA ASP A 57 6.27 0.27 -1.99
C ASP A 57 5.09 0.98 -2.67
#